data_AF-A0A7R8VCU3-F1
#
_entry.id   AF-A0A7R8VCU3-F1
#
_cell.length_a   1.000
_cell.length_b   1.000
_cell.length_c   1.000
_cell.angle_alpha   90.00
_cell.angle_beta   90.00
_cell.angle_gamma   90.00
#
_symmetry.space_group_name_H-M   'P 1'
#
loop_
_entity.id
_entity.type
_entity.pdbx_description
1 polymer ?
#
loop_
_entity_poly.entity_id
_entity_poly.type
_entity_poly.pdbx_seq_one_letter_code
_entity_poly.pdbx_strand_id
1 'polypeptide(L)'
;MSFLKSGTTRAQWEDVTGSTPLTFVNDCVSFTTTVSARFWLMDCRNIGEATKMATELYKEAIHVPFMAKFVVFSKRVDILEARLRVFCMTDDKEDKTLEHQEHFLEVAKSRDVEVLEGKSQYVEFAGNLVPVTKSGDQLQLGFRAFRENRLPFTVRVKDPHADTVGRILFMKEAKVAKGEPPQQPICILNIVLPESILPESGVAEPDIVALHNKYTFLKDGGLMFTPGRGDVYQRTDLRLSDISNLLGDDWVLLASELKVSTSDVNSIKTEYPSSGAQQAMAMLRLWLQQSGNKATGNALETALRKVGREDIVQQCIFNVDEIDRTHLDQSGFDSLKEELGPSRDTSLRRDVSLDITYDEQDIMKVSFIGTFA
;
A
#
# COMPACT_ATOMS: atom_id res chain seq x y z
N MET A 1 4.64 -5.07 45.92
CA MET A 1 5.54 -6.06 45.29
C MET A 1 6.88 -5.44 44.95
N SER A 2 7.97 -6.21 44.97
CA SER A 2 9.30 -5.78 44.54
C SER A 2 9.88 -6.69 43.45
N PHE A 3 10.71 -6.13 42.57
CA PHE A 3 11.45 -6.86 41.54
C PHE A 3 12.96 -6.66 41.65
N LEU A 4 13.72 -7.73 41.82
CA LEU A 4 15.18 -7.71 41.85
C LEU A 4 15.76 -8.31 40.57
N LYS A 5 16.07 -7.50 39.55
CA LYS A 5 17.07 -7.76 38.49
C LYS A 5 17.25 -6.58 37.51
N SER A 6 18.48 -6.37 37.03
CA SER A 6 18.81 -5.39 35.98
C SER A 6 18.83 -6.04 34.57
N GLY A 7 18.44 -5.31 33.52
CA GLY A 7 18.63 -5.71 32.11
C GLY A 7 17.36 -6.07 31.33
N THR A 8 17.50 -6.89 30.28
CA THR A 8 16.43 -7.33 29.33
C THR A 8 15.62 -8.55 29.80
N THR A 9 15.86 -9.03 31.02
CA THR A 9 15.18 -10.22 31.55
C THR A 9 13.74 -9.90 31.97
N ARG A 10 12.84 -10.87 31.77
CA ARG A 10 11.42 -10.71 32.11
C ARG A 10 11.24 -10.49 33.62
N ALA A 11 10.39 -9.53 33.97
CA ALA A 11 10.10 -9.23 35.37
C ALA A 11 9.44 -10.42 36.08
N GLN A 12 9.79 -10.62 37.35
CA GLN A 12 9.19 -11.59 38.26
C GLN A 12 8.67 -10.82 39.48
N TRP A 13 7.40 -11.00 39.80
CA TRP A 13 6.76 -10.28 40.90
C TRP A 13 6.81 -11.10 42.18
N GLU A 14 7.05 -10.44 43.31
CA GLU A 14 7.04 -11.04 44.65
C GLU A 14 6.32 -10.10 45.63
N ASP A 15 5.51 -10.68 46.52
CA ASP A 15 4.88 -9.94 47.61
C ASP A 15 5.86 -9.75 48.77
N VAL A 16 6.07 -8.49 49.14
CA VAL A 16 6.99 -8.06 50.20
C VAL A 16 6.29 -7.26 51.30
N THR A 17 4.95 -7.28 51.32
CA THR A 17 4.14 -6.53 52.28
C THR A 17 4.43 -6.96 53.72
N GLY A 18 4.75 -8.24 53.95
CA GLY A 18 5.10 -8.75 55.28
C GLY A 18 6.51 -8.40 55.77
N SER A 19 7.44 -8.05 54.87
CA SER A 19 8.84 -7.75 55.19
C SER A 19 9.19 -6.27 55.09
N THR A 20 8.27 -5.44 54.56
CA THR A 20 8.50 -4.02 54.30
C THR A 20 7.51 -3.17 55.10
N PRO A 21 7.96 -2.40 56.10
CA PRO A 21 7.07 -1.51 56.83
C PRO A 21 6.55 -0.38 55.92
N LEU A 22 5.24 -0.17 55.90
CA LEU A 22 4.56 0.83 55.10
C LEU A 22 4.03 1.97 55.97
N THR A 23 4.25 3.22 55.56
CA THR A 23 3.70 4.41 56.21
C THR A 23 2.74 5.13 55.25
N PHE A 24 1.52 5.40 55.70
CA PHE A 24 0.49 6.05 54.88
C PHE A 24 0.36 7.52 55.26
N VAL A 25 0.56 8.42 54.29
CA VAL A 25 0.44 9.88 54.48
C VAL A 25 -0.08 10.48 53.18
N ASN A 26 -1.14 11.29 53.25
CA ASN A 26 -1.70 12.03 52.11
C ASN A 26 -1.92 11.18 50.84
N ASP A 27 -2.69 10.08 50.97
CA ASP A 27 -2.97 9.13 49.89
C ASP A 27 -1.73 8.51 49.21
N CYS A 28 -0.57 8.61 49.86
CA CYS A 28 0.68 8.00 49.42
C CYS A 28 1.14 6.93 50.40
N VAL A 29 1.88 5.95 49.88
CA VAL A 29 2.57 4.93 50.67
C VAL A 29 4.08 5.18 50.63
N SER A 30 4.69 5.36 51.80
CA SER A 30 6.12 5.53 51.98
C SER A 30 6.74 4.27 52.58
N PHE A 31 7.88 3.85 52.02
CA PHE A 31 8.69 2.73 52.51
C PHE A 31 10.16 2.93 52.13
N THR A 32 11.06 2.25 52.84
CA THR A 32 12.49 2.26 52.54
C THR A 32 12.94 0.95 51.93
N THR A 33 13.85 1.00 50.96
CA THR A 33 14.46 -0.19 50.35
C THR A 33 15.97 0.02 50.21
N THR A 34 16.74 -1.07 50.30
CA THR A 34 18.20 -1.06 50.09
C THR A 34 18.59 -1.42 48.66
N VAL A 35 17.62 -1.79 47.83
CA VAL A 35 17.82 -2.30 46.47
C VAL A 35 17.03 -1.48 45.45
N SER A 36 17.63 -1.25 44.28
CA SER A 36 16.93 -0.64 43.15
C SER A 36 16.10 -1.71 42.44
N ALA A 37 14.79 -1.48 42.36
CA ALA A 37 13.80 -2.45 41.95
C ALA A 37 12.57 -1.74 41.35
N ARG A 38 11.73 -2.50 40.63
CA ARG A 38 10.38 -2.02 40.29
C ARG A 38 9.45 -2.31 41.46
N PHE A 39 8.65 -1.31 41.83
CA PHE A 39 7.66 -1.43 42.88
C PHE A 39 6.27 -1.18 42.32
N TRP A 40 5.32 -2.01 42.72
CA TRP A 40 3.92 -1.85 42.34
C TRP A 40 3.05 -2.14 43.55
N LEU A 41 2.18 -1.18 43.86
CA LEU A 41 1.12 -1.32 44.87
C LEU A 41 -0.12 -1.88 44.17
N MET A 42 -0.71 -2.90 44.75
CA MET A 42 -1.90 -3.56 44.23
C MET A 42 -2.87 -3.76 45.40
N ASP A 43 -4.04 -3.15 45.29
CA ASP A 43 -5.16 -3.45 46.18
C ASP A 43 -6.00 -4.55 45.53
N CYS A 44 -6.08 -5.70 46.18
CA CYS A 44 -6.85 -6.83 45.68
C CYS A 44 -7.44 -7.64 46.83
N ARG A 45 -8.64 -8.18 46.63
CA ARG A 45 -9.34 -8.97 47.66
C ARG A 45 -8.70 -10.34 47.89
N ASN A 46 -8.12 -10.93 46.84
CA ASN A 46 -7.51 -12.26 46.89
C ASN A 46 -5.97 -12.13 46.94
N ILE A 47 -5.44 -11.82 48.13
CA ILE A 47 -4.00 -11.58 48.34
C ILE A 47 -3.15 -12.77 47.89
N GLY A 48 -3.63 -14.01 48.07
CA GLY A 48 -2.91 -15.22 47.66
C GLY A 48 -2.66 -15.32 46.15
N GLU A 49 -3.46 -14.65 45.33
CA GLU A 49 -3.30 -14.61 43.86
C GLU A 49 -2.68 -13.31 43.36
N ALA A 50 -2.33 -12.36 44.24
CA ALA A 50 -1.83 -11.05 43.87
C ALA A 50 -0.69 -11.13 42.86
N THR A 51 0.32 -11.97 43.14
CA THR A 51 1.49 -12.17 42.27
C THR A 51 1.12 -12.65 40.87
N LYS A 52 0.13 -13.55 40.77
CA LYS A 52 -0.36 -14.05 39.48
C LYS A 52 -1.07 -12.94 38.70
N MET A 53 -1.99 -12.22 39.36
CA MET A 53 -2.73 -11.10 38.75
C MET A 53 -1.79 -10.00 38.27
N ALA A 54 -0.81 -9.60 39.08
CA ALA A 54 0.20 -8.61 38.69
C ALA A 54 1.05 -9.11 37.51
N THR A 55 1.41 -10.40 37.49
CA THR A 55 2.18 -10.97 36.37
C THR A 55 1.39 -10.96 35.06
N GLU A 56 0.10 -11.29 35.10
CA GLU A 56 -0.79 -11.26 33.94
C GLU A 56 -1.02 -9.83 33.45
N LEU A 57 -1.33 -8.90 34.35
CA LEU A 57 -1.55 -7.50 34.00
C LEU A 57 -0.27 -6.83 33.47
N TYR A 58 0.87 -7.07 34.11
CA TYR A 58 2.16 -6.55 33.62
C TYR A 58 2.51 -7.10 32.24
N LYS A 59 2.22 -8.38 31.97
CA LYS A 59 2.45 -8.98 30.64
C LYS A 59 1.69 -8.24 29.55
N GLU A 60 0.48 -7.76 29.83
CA GLU A 60 -0.32 -6.98 28.88
C GLU A 60 0.13 -5.51 28.83
N ALA A 61 0.44 -4.89 29.97
CA ALA A 61 0.76 -3.47 30.08
C ALA A 61 2.14 -3.08 29.54
N ILE A 62 3.09 -4.01 29.41
CA ILE A 62 4.44 -3.71 28.90
C ILE A 62 4.48 -3.53 27.38
N HIS A 63 3.41 -3.91 26.67
CA HIS A 63 3.38 -3.76 25.23
C HIS A 63 3.39 -2.27 24.87
N VAL A 64 4.30 -1.89 23.99
CA VAL A 64 4.46 -0.50 23.58
C VAL A 64 3.27 -0.12 22.67
N PRO A 65 2.51 0.94 23.00
CA PRO A 65 1.47 1.45 22.13
C PRO A 65 2.07 2.27 21.00
N PHE A 66 1.57 2.03 19.78
CA PHE A 66 1.87 2.81 18.59
C PHE A 66 0.59 3.38 17.99
N MET A 67 0.69 4.58 17.45
CA MET A 67 -0.35 5.14 16.59
C MET A 67 -0.13 4.63 15.18
N ALA A 68 -1.10 3.88 14.66
CA ALA A 68 -1.08 3.31 13.32
C ALA A 68 -2.39 3.56 12.59
N LYS A 69 -2.37 3.39 11.27
CA LYS A 69 -3.53 3.46 10.40
C LYS A 69 -3.80 2.09 9.79
N PHE A 70 -5.08 1.73 9.72
CA PHE A 70 -5.55 0.61 8.92
C PHE A 70 -5.92 1.12 7.53
N VAL A 71 -5.34 0.50 6.50
CA VAL A 71 -5.65 0.81 5.10
C VAL A 71 -6.15 -0.46 4.43
N VAL A 72 -7.26 -0.37 3.72
CA VAL A 72 -7.90 -1.50 3.05
C VAL A 72 -7.87 -1.25 1.56
N PHE A 73 -7.21 -2.17 0.87
CA PHE A 73 -7.16 -2.23 -0.57
C PHE A 73 -8.05 -3.36 -1.08
N SER A 74 -8.74 -3.13 -2.20
CA SER A 74 -9.61 -4.11 -2.84
C SER A 74 -9.34 -4.22 -4.33
N LYS A 75 -9.45 -5.43 -4.85
CA LYS A 75 -9.47 -5.74 -6.29
C LYS A 75 -10.61 -6.70 -6.55
N ARG A 76 -11.58 -6.28 -7.36
CA ARG A 76 -12.71 -7.12 -7.73
C ARG A 76 -12.30 -8.08 -8.84
N VAL A 77 -12.42 -9.38 -8.60
CA VAL A 77 -12.00 -10.43 -9.54
C VAL A 77 -13.19 -11.05 -10.26
N ASP A 78 -14.37 -11.01 -9.64
CA ASP A 78 -15.64 -11.50 -10.15
C ASP A 78 -16.78 -10.58 -9.65
N ILE A 79 -17.97 -10.71 -10.22
CA ILE A 79 -19.19 -10.06 -9.73
C ILE A 79 -19.45 -10.46 -8.26
N LEU A 80 -19.19 -11.73 -7.89
CA LEU A 80 -19.44 -12.28 -6.56
C LEU A 80 -18.20 -12.38 -5.67
N GLU A 81 -17.01 -12.04 -6.17
CA GLU A 81 -15.76 -12.26 -5.46
C GLU A 81 -14.77 -11.10 -5.62
N ALA A 82 -14.13 -10.71 -4.52
CA ALA A 82 -13.09 -9.70 -4.50
C ALA A 82 -11.93 -10.09 -3.57
N ARG A 83 -10.73 -9.64 -3.90
CA ARG A 83 -9.55 -9.77 -3.05
C ARG A 83 -9.38 -8.51 -2.23
N LEU A 84 -9.14 -8.68 -0.94
CA LEU A 84 -8.82 -7.59 -0.03
C LEU A 84 -7.40 -7.76 0.50
N ARG A 85 -6.75 -6.63 0.73
CA ARG A 85 -5.48 -6.55 1.45
C ARG A 85 -5.62 -5.48 2.51
N VAL A 86 -5.41 -5.87 3.75
CA VAL A 86 -5.42 -4.95 4.87
C VAL A 86 -3.99 -4.70 5.31
N PHE A 87 -3.67 -3.44 5.52
CA PHE A 87 -2.41 -2.99 6.08
C PHE A 87 -2.63 -2.35 7.44
N CYS A 88 -1.69 -2.55 8.35
CA CYS A 88 -1.58 -1.76 9.57
C CYS A 88 -0.19 -1.11 9.59
N MET A 89 -0.14 0.20 9.46
CA MET A 89 1.09 0.92 9.22
C MET A 89 1.25 2.15 10.10
N THR A 90 2.48 2.35 10.57
CA THR A 90 2.94 3.58 11.20
C THR A 90 3.28 4.57 10.07
N ASP A 91 2.82 5.81 10.19
CA ASP A 91 2.72 6.90 9.18
C ASP A 91 3.77 6.94 8.04
N ASP A 92 5.04 6.65 8.31
CA ASP A 92 6.19 6.85 7.38
C ASP A 92 6.23 6.01 6.09
N LYS A 93 5.18 5.23 5.75
CA LYS A 93 5.25 4.18 4.71
C LYS A 93 4.07 4.07 3.76
N GLU A 94 3.11 4.98 3.81
CA GLU A 94 1.87 4.84 3.02
C GLU A 94 2.12 4.76 1.50
N ASP A 95 2.98 5.62 0.97
CA ASP A 95 3.23 5.72 -0.48
C ASP A 95 4.09 4.58 -1.07
N LYS A 96 4.40 3.54 -0.29
CA LYS A 96 5.38 2.49 -0.68
C LYS A 96 4.79 1.10 -0.89
N THR A 97 3.47 0.96 -0.88
CA THR A 97 2.85 -0.36 -1.03
C THR A 97 2.64 -0.69 -2.52
N LEU A 98 2.90 -1.95 -2.92
CA LEU A 98 2.87 -2.39 -4.33
C LEU A 98 1.45 -2.52 -4.89
N GLU A 99 0.43 -2.24 -4.09
CA GLU A 99 -1.00 -2.44 -4.38
C GLU A 99 -1.45 -1.68 -5.62
N HIS A 100 -0.99 -0.44 -5.78
CA HIS A 100 -1.29 0.35 -6.97
C HIS A 100 -0.71 -0.26 -8.26
N GLN A 101 0.44 -0.94 -8.16
CA GLN A 101 1.04 -1.63 -9.31
C GLN A 101 0.29 -2.92 -9.66
N GLU A 102 -0.35 -3.55 -8.67
CA GLU A 102 -1.12 -4.79 -8.84
C GLU A 102 -2.63 -4.55 -9.13
N HIS A 103 -2.99 -3.30 -9.39
CA HIS A 103 -4.36 -2.83 -9.66
C HIS A 103 -5.34 -3.05 -8.50
N PHE A 104 -4.86 -2.90 -7.26
CA PHE A 104 -5.72 -2.75 -6.11
C PHE A 104 -6.08 -1.27 -5.92
N LEU A 105 -7.30 -1.01 -5.46
CA LEU A 105 -7.80 0.32 -5.14
C LEU A 105 -7.96 0.45 -3.63
N GLU A 106 -7.53 1.58 -3.08
CA GLU A 106 -7.83 1.92 -1.69
C GLU A 106 -9.35 2.14 -1.54
N VAL A 107 -9.99 1.37 -0.67
CA VAL A 107 -11.45 1.44 -0.44
C VAL A 107 -11.81 1.97 0.94
N ALA A 108 -10.88 1.96 1.89
CA ALA A 108 -11.05 2.57 3.20
C ALA A 108 -9.73 2.81 3.90
N LYS A 109 -9.71 3.85 4.74
CA LYS A 109 -8.58 4.21 5.59
C LYS A 109 -9.07 4.69 6.95
N SER A 110 -8.44 4.24 8.02
CA SER A 110 -8.74 4.69 9.38
C SER A 110 -8.03 6.00 9.71
N ARG A 111 -8.53 6.68 10.75
CA ARG A 111 -7.73 7.63 11.52
C ARG A 111 -6.58 6.90 12.26
N ASP A 112 -5.70 7.67 12.88
CA ASP A 112 -4.70 7.12 13.80
C ASP A 112 -5.39 6.44 14.98
N VAL A 113 -5.01 5.19 15.22
CA VAL A 113 -5.50 4.37 16.32
C VAL A 113 -4.36 3.69 17.04
N GLU A 114 -4.57 3.44 18.33
CA GLU A 114 -3.60 2.74 19.16
C GLU A 114 -3.60 1.24 18.86
N VAL A 115 -2.43 0.72 18.52
CA VAL A 115 -2.13 -0.71 18.36
C VAL A 115 -0.91 -1.08 19.18
N LEU A 116 -0.88 -2.30 19.69
CA LEU A 116 0.17 -2.76 20.60
C LEU A 116 1.23 -3.59 19.87
N GLU A 117 2.51 -3.26 20.09
CA GLU A 117 3.63 -3.98 19.48
C GLU A 117 3.59 -5.48 19.79
N GLY A 118 3.68 -6.31 18.74
CA GLY A 118 3.70 -7.76 18.86
C GLY A 118 2.35 -8.41 19.19
N LYS A 119 1.26 -7.64 19.23
CA LYS A 119 -0.12 -8.16 19.36
C LYS A 119 -0.78 -8.32 18.00
N SER A 120 -1.62 -9.33 17.88
CA SER A 120 -2.50 -9.51 16.72
C SER A 120 -3.77 -8.68 16.87
N GLN A 121 -4.26 -8.15 15.77
CA GLN A 121 -5.59 -7.56 15.66
C GLN A 121 -6.49 -8.51 14.89
N TYR A 122 -7.63 -8.84 15.48
CA TYR A 122 -8.58 -9.78 14.91
C TYR A 122 -9.57 -9.04 14.02
N VAL A 123 -9.96 -9.65 12.91
CA VAL A 123 -10.78 -8.99 11.89
C VAL A 123 -12.15 -9.66 11.84
N GLU A 124 -13.20 -8.86 11.99
CA GLU A 124 -14.59 -9.29 11.85
C GLU A 124 -15.29 -8.55 10.71
N PHE A 125 -16.29 -9.20 10.12
CA PHE A 125 -17.03 -8.69 8.97
C PHE A 125 -18.52 -8.61 9.27
N ALA A 126 -19.14 -7.53 8.81
CA ALA A 126 -20.57 -7.34 8.81
C ALA A 126 -21.03 -6.72 7.48
N GLY A 127 -22.29 -6.95 7.10
CA GLY A 127 -22.86 -6.45 5.85
C GLY A 127 -22.92 -7.51 4.75
N ASN A 128 -22.81 -7.09 3.49
CA ASN A 128 -22.98 -7.96 2.33
C ASN A 128 -21.69 -8.69 1.91
N LEU A 129 -20.55 -8.37 2.53
CA LEU A 129 -19.26 -8.99 2.26
C LEU A 129 -18.89 -9.97 3.36
N VAL A 130 -18.54 -11.20 2.97
CA VAL A 130 -18.17 -12.28 3.88
C VAL A 130 -16.78 -12.81 3.51
N PRO A 131 -15.83 -12.90 4.46
CA PRO A 131 -14.51 -13.42 4.17
C PRO A 131 -14.56 -14.93 3.93
N VAL A 132 -13.75 -15.40 3.00
CA VAL A 132 -13.58 -16.83 2.72
C VAL A 132 -12.51 -17.37 3.67
N THR A 133 -12.94 -18.01 4.77
CA THR A 133 -12.05 -18.67 5.73
C THR A 133 -12.41 -20.15 5.86
N LYS A 134 -11.50 -20.94 6.45
CA LYS A 134 -11.82 -22.32 6.84
C LYS A 134 -12.76 -22.30 8.05
N SER A 135 -13.55 -23.34 8.22
CA SER A 135 -14.48 -23.47 9.35
C SER A 135 -13.75 -23.32 10.69
N GLY A 136 -14.13 -22.31 11.47
CA GLY A 136 -13.55 -22.02 12.79
C GLY A 136 -12.38 -21.04 12.77
N ASP A 137 -11.84 -20.67 11.60
CA ASP A 137 -10.74 -19.72 11.51
C ASP A 137 -11.24 -18.26 11.53
N GLN A 138 -10.55 -17.43 12.32
CA GLN A 138 -10.71 -15.98 12.33
C GLN A 138 -9.48 -15.31 11.70
N LEU A 139 -9.73 -14.31 10.85
CA LEU A 139 -8.68 -13.50 10.26
C LEU A 139 -7.97 -12.69 11.36
N GLN A 140 -6.64 -12.68 11.35
CA GLN A 140 -5.82 -11.92 12.29
C GLN A 140 -4.63 -11.29 11.58
N LEU A 141 -4.33 -10.04 11.94
CA LEU A 141 -3.19 -9.27 11.45
C LEU A 141 -2.21 -9.06 12.61
N GLY A 142 -0.99 -9.60 12.50
CA GLY A 142 0.05 -9.34 13.49
C GLY A 142 0.66 -7.96 13.27
N PHE A 143 0.77 -7.15 14.33
CA PHE A 143 1.40 -5.84 14.26
C PHE A 143 2.84 -5.85 14.79
N ARG A 144 3.74 -5.28 13.98
CA ARG A 144 5.10 -4.90 14.35
C ARG A 144 5.38 -3.50 13.80
N ALA A 145 5.76 -2.59 14.67
CA ALA A 145 6.09 -1.22 14.33
C ALA A 145 7.21 -1.16 13.30
N PHE A 146 7.13 -0.17 12.41
CA PHE A 146 8.10 0.07 11.35
C PHE A 146 8.32 -1.11 10.39
N ARG A 147 7.46 -2.12 10.40
CA ARG A 147 7.42 -3.21 9.42
C ARG A 147 6.15 -3.13 8.58
N GLU A 148 6.15 -3.82 7.46
CA GLU A 148 4.92 -4.04 6.70
C GLU A 148 4.08 -5.09 7.44
N ASN A 149 2.90 -4.69 7.91
CA ASN A 149 1.91 -5.60 8.48
C ASN A 149 0.78 -5.73 7.48
N ARG A 150 0.74 -6.86 6.78
CA ARG A 150 -0.17 -7.11 5.66
C ARG A 150 -0.97 -8.38 5.87
N LEU A 151 -2.27 -8.32 5.59
CA LEU A 151 -3.20 -9.45 5.65
C LEU A 151 -4.00 -9.54 4.35
N PRO A 152 -3.62 -10.43 3.40
CA PRO A 152 -4.39 -10.71 2.21
C PRO A 152 -5.47 -11.77 2.46
N PHE A 153 -6.66 -11.60 1.90
CA PHE A 153 -7.74 -12.60 1.91
C PHE A 153 -8.78 -12.31 0.83
N THR A 154 -9.67 -13.27 0.60
CA THR A 154 -10.78 -13.13 -0.35
C THR A 154 -12.09 -12.89 0.39
N VAL A 155 -12.97 -12.07 -0.17
CA VAL A 155 -14.35 -11.90 0.27
C VAL A 155 -15.32 -12.30 -0.85
N ARG A 156 -16.49 -12.79 -0.44
CA ARG A 156 -17.61 -13.06 -1.32
C ARG A 156 -18.79 -12.15 -1.01
N VAL A 157 -19.54 -11.81 -2.05
CA VAL A 157 -20.81 -11.09 -1.95
C VAL A 157 -21.90 -12.09 -1.56
N LYS A 158 -22.62 -11.81 -0.48
CA LYS A 158 -23.67 -12.70 0.05
C LYS A 158 -24.96 -12.61 -0.76
N ASP A 159 -25.38 -11.39 -1.07
CA ASP A 159 -26.56 -11.07 -1.87
C ASP A 159 -26.12 -10.28 -3.12
N PRO A 160 -26.13 -10.90 -4.32
CA PRO A 160 -25.72 -10.25 -5.57
C PRO A 160 -26.61 -9.08 -6.00
N HIS A 161 -27.83 -9.01 -5.46
CA HIS A 161 -28.81 -7.98 -5.82
C HIS A 161 -28.77 -6.76 -4.89
N ALA A 162 -28.01 -6.84 -3.80
CA ALA A 162 -27.78 -5.74 -2.88
C ALA A 162 -26.43 -5.06 -3.14
N ASP A 163 -26.27 -3.84 -2.63
CA ASP A 163 -25.02 -3.09 -2.74
C ASP A 163 -23.83 -3.90 -2.22
N THR A 164 -22.70 -3.83 -2.92
CA THR A 164 -21.47 -4.54 -2.56
C THR A 164 -20.69 -3.80 -1.46
N VAL A 165 -21.38 -3.56 -0.34
CA VAL A 165 -20.87 -2.86 0.83
C VAL A 165 -20.62 -3.81 2.00
N GLY A 166 -19.55 -3.55 2.73
CA GLY A 166 -19.18 -4.30 3.92
C GLY A 166 -18.65 -3.39 5.01
N ARG A 167 -18.56 -3.94 6.23
CA ARG A 167 -17.94 -3.31 7.37
C ARG A 167 -16.90 -4.24 7.93
N ILE A 168 -15.68 -3.72 8.10
CA ILE A 168 -14.57 -4.41 8.72
C ILE A 168 -14.39 -3.85 10.12
N LEU A 169 -14.38 -4.72 11.12
CA LEU A 169 -14.15 -4.38 12.52
C LEU A 169 -12.79 -4.94 12.93
N PHE A 170 -11.93 -4.08 13.45
CA PHE A 170 -10.63 -4.47 13.99
C PHE A 170 -10.73 -4.60 15.50
N MET A 171 -10.50 -5.80 16.03
CA MET A 171 -10.70 -6.16 17.43
C MET A 171 -9.35 -6.36 18.13
N LYS A 172 -9.30 -6.06 19.43
CA LYS A 172 -8.11 -6.31 20.27
C LYS A 172 -7.94 -7.79 20.60
N GLU A 173 -9.04 -8.51 20.75
CA GLU A 173 -9.06 -9.92 21.15
C GLU A 173 -9.82 -10.79 20.13
N ALA A 174 -9.65 -12.09 20.24
CA ALA A 174 -10.35 -13.05 19.40
C ALA A 174 -11.87 -13.00 19.64
N LYS A 175 -12.64 -13.46 18.66
CA LYS A 175 -14.09 -13.47 18.74
C LYS A 175 -14.59 -14.27 19.95
N VAL A 176 -15.40 -13.62 20.76
CA VAL A 176 -16.01 -14.20 21.97
C VAL A 176 -17.24 -15.04 21.64
N ALA A 177 -17.54 -16.01 22.51
CA ALA A 177 -18.71 -16.89 22.36
C ALA A 177 -20.02 -16.11 22.55
N LYS A 178 -21.12 -16.66 22.00
CA LYS A 178 -22.46 -16.07 22.20
C LYS A 178 -22.79 -16.03 23.70
N GLY A 179 -23.01 -14.83 24.23
CA GLY A 179 -23.38 -14.60 25.63
C GLY A 179 -22.35 -13.79 26.42
N GLU A 180 -21.14 -13.65 25.92
CA GLU A 180 -20.14 -12.74 26.49
C GLU A 180 -20.40 -11.29 26.09
N PRO A 181 -19.96 -10.31 26.91
CA PRO A 181 -20.17 -8.90 26.61
C PRO A 181 -19.55 -8.51 25.26
N PRO A 182 -20.20 -7.63 24.48
CA PRO A 182 -19.67 -7.20 23.20
C PRO A 182 -18.36 -6.45 23.40
N GLN A 183 -17.32 -6.88 22.68
CA GLN A 183 -16.04 -6.18 22.65
C GLN A 183 -16.16 -4.86 21.89
N GLN A 184 -15.39 -3.85 22.29
CA GLN A 184 -15.26 -2.62 21.52
C GLN A 184 -14.17 -2.77 20.46
N PRO A 185 -14.47 -2.50 19.18
CA PRO A 185 -13.46 -2.51 18.14
C PRO A 185 -12.47 -1.35 18.33
N ILE A 186 -11.22 -1.56 17.94
CA ILE A 186 -10.18 -0.54 17.79
C ILE A 186 -10.67 0.52 16.79
N CYS A 187 -11.17 0.06 15.63
CA CYS A 187 -11.86 0.89 14.67
C CYS A 187 -12.79 0.04 13.78
N ILE A 188 -13.69 0.75 13.10
CA ILE A 188 -14.64 0.19 12.14
C ILE A 188 -14.46 0.93 10.82
N LEU A 189 -14.25 0.18 9.74
CA LEU A 189 -14.14 0.73 8.39
C LEU A 189 -15.30 0.24 7.53
N ASN A 190 -16.03 1.18 6.93
CA ASN A 190 -16.99 0.88 5.89
C ASN A 190 -16.24 0.76 4.57
N ILE A 191 -16.50 -0.29 3.80
CA ILE A 191 -15.88 -0.55 2.50
C ILE A 191 -16.95 -0.72 1.43
N VAL A 192 -16.64 -0.24 0.24
CA VAL A 192 -17.43 -0.44 -0.97
C VAL A 192 -16.52 -1.11 -1.98
N LEU A 193 -16.93 -2.25 -2.55
CA LEU A 193 -16.14 -2.90 -3.59
C LEU A 193 -16.10 -2.01 -4.85
N PRO A 194 -14.97 -1.94 -5.56
CA PRO A 194 -14.90 -1.26 -6.85
C PRO A 194 -15.89 -1.82 -7.87
N GLU A 195 -16.33 -0.96 -8.80
CA GLU A 195 -17.21 -1.37 -9.90
C GLU A 195 -16.44 -2.12 -11.00
N SER A 196 -15.18 -1.75 -11.23
CA SER A 196 -14.33 -2.39 -12.24
C SER A 196 -13.93 -3.81 -11.82
N ILE A 197 -14.24 -4.78 -12.69
CA ILE A 197 -13.85 -6.18 -12.50
C ILE A 197 -12.57 -6.42 -13.30
N LEU A 198 -11.51 -6.82 -12.59
CA LEU A 198 -10.22 -7.16 -13.15
C LEU A 198 -9.97 -8.66 -12.94
N PRO A 199 -10.38 -9.51 -13.90
CA PRO A 199 -10.21 -10.95 -13.78
C PRO A 199 -8.73 -11.31 -13.64
N GLU A 200 -8.44 -12.36 -12.88
CA GLU A 200 -7.07 -12.86 -12.78
C GLU A 200 -6.56 -13.33 -14.14
N SER A 201 -5.47 -12.72 -14.60
CA SER A 201 -4.66 -13.30 -15.66
C SER A 201 -4.10 -14.64 -15.17
N GLY A 202 -4.71 -15.75 -15.61
CA GLY A 202 -4.40 -17.11 -15.15
C GLY A 202 -3.05 -17.68 -15.59
N VAL A 203 -1.96 -16.92 -15.50
CA VAL A 203 -0.61 -17.40 -15.78
C VAL A 203 0.25 -17.22 -14.54
N ALA A 204 0.83 -18.33 -14.06
CA ALA A 204 1.64 -18.40 -12.87
C ALA A 204 2.73 -17.29 -12.82
N GLU A 205 2.86 -16.72 -11.63
CA GLU A 205 3.66 -15.54 -11.24
C GLU A 205 5.22 -15.60 -11.26
N PRO A 206 5.97 -16.60 -11.76
CA PRO A 206 7.44 -16.48 -11.81
C PRO A 206 8.01 -15.74 -13.02
N ASP A 207 7.34 -15.75 -14.18
CA ASP A 207 7.94 -15.32 -15.46
C ASP A 207 7.73 -13.84 -15.80
N ILE A 208 6.67 -13.22 -15.27
CA ILE A 208 6.33 -11.81 -15.54
C ILE A 208 7.34 -10.86 -14.88
N VAL A 209 7.79 -11.18 -13.66
CA VAL A 209 8.82 -10.39 -12.95
C VAL A 209 10.20 -10.60 -13.59
N ALA A 210 10.50 -11.81 -14.06
CA ALA A 210 11.74 -12.11 -14.78
C ALA A 210 11.82 -11.39 -16.15
N LEU A 211 10.69 -11.32 -16.87
CA LEU A 211 10.57 -10.55 -18.11
C LEU A 211 10.62 -9.04 -17.83
N HIS A 212 9.93 -8.55 -16.81
CA HIS A 212 9.96 -7.14 -16.40
C HIS A 212 11.39 -6.69 -16.06
N ASN A 213 12.12 -7.48 -15.26
CA ASN A 213 13.51 -7.18 -14.90
C ASN A 213 14.48 -7.27 -16.09
N LYS A 214 14.26 -8.20 -17.04
CA LYS A 214 15.02 -8.24 -18.31
C LYS A 214 14.77 -7.01 -19.18
N TYR A 215 13.55 -6.49 -19.19
CA TYR A 215 13.19 -5.27 -19.93
C TYR A 215 13.73 -4.00 -19.27
N THR A 216 13.83 -3.94 -17.94
CA THR A 216 14.45 -2.83 -17.21
C THR A 216 15.95 -2.72 -17.54
N PHE A 217 16.65 -3.85 -17.73
CA PHE A 217 18.09 -3.88 -18.03
C PHE A 217 18.43 -3.41 -19.46
N LEU A 218 17.53 -3.58 -20.42
CA LEU A 218 17.74 -3.15 -21.81
C LEU A 218 17.48 -1.66 -22.05
N LYS A 219 16.89 -0.95 -21.08
CA LYS A 219 16.48 0.45 -21.22
C LYS A 219 17.50 1.46 -20.66
N ASP A 220 18.49 0.98 -19.90
CA ASP A 220 19.56 1.83 -19.36
C ASP A 220 20.64 2.18 -20.41
N GLY A 221 20.53 1.60 -21.62
CA GLY A 221 21.43 1.84 -22.75
C GLY A 221 20.81 2.67 -23.88
N GLY A 222 20.48 3.95 -23.65
CA GLY A 222 20.38 4.92 -24.76
C GLY A 222 19.13 5.81 -24.81
N LEU A 223 19.20 6.93 -24.08
CA LEU A 223 18.73 8.29 -24.44
C LEU A 223 17.24 8.51 -24.82
N MET A 224 16.49 9.10 -23.88
CA MET A 224 16.03 10.49 -24.05
C MET A 224 15.75 11.13 -22.68
N PHE A 225 16.60 12.08 -22.31
CA PHE A 225 16.43 12.97 -21.16
C PHE A 225 15.29 13.95 -21.42
N THR A 226 14.22 13.89 -20.62
CA THR A 226 13.50 15.07 -20.12
C THR A 226 13.11 14.79 -18.66
N PRO A 227 13.54 15.60 -17.68
CA PRO A 227 13.23 15.36 -16.29
C PRO A 227 11.80 15.83 -16.01
N GLY A 228 10.90 14.88 -15.75
CA GLY A 228 9.54 15.15 -15.29
C GLY A 228 8.50 14.32 -16.03
N ARG A 229 7.62 13.67 -15.25
CA ARG A 229 6.48 12.81 -15.63
C ARG A 229 6.81 11.31 -15.80
N GLY A 230 6.72 10.59 -14.69
CA GLY A 230 6.61 9.13 -14.63
C GLY A 230 5.26 8.56 -15.09
N ASP A 231 4.63 9.19 -16.08
CA ASP A 231 3.19 8.99 -16.40
C ASP A 231 2.93 8.65 -17.88
N VAL A 232 3.93 8.09 -18.56
CA VAL A 232 3.83 7.74 -19.99
C VAL A 232 3.71 6.23 -20.22
N TYR A 233 4.09 5.39 -19.25
CA TYR A 233 4.14 3.93 -19.43
C TYR A 233 2.83 3.20 -19.10
N GLN A 234 1.98 3.75 -18.23
CA GLN A 234 0.64 3.20 -17.94
C GLN A 234 -0.40 3.58 -19.01
N ARG A 235 -0.25 4.75 -19.66
CA ARG A 235 -1.19 5.22 -20.69
C ARG A 235 -1.18 4.38 -21.96
N THR A 236 -0.06 3.76 -22.31
CA THR A 236 0.03 2.94 -23.53
C THR A 236 -0.64 1.58 -23.38
N ASP A 237 -0.62 0.96 -22.19
CA ASP A 237 -1.21 -0.36 -21.96
C ASP A 237 -2.74 -0.28 -21.74
N LEU A 238 -3.21 0.76 -21.05
CA LEU A 238 -4.65 1.08 -20.91
C LEU A 238 -5.30 1.29 -22.29
N ARG A 239 -4.64 2.02 -23.19
CA ARG A 239 -5.17 2.30 -24.55
C ARG A 239 -5.23 1.08 -25.45
N LEU A 240 -4.30 0.13 -25.33
CA LEU A 240 -4.30 -1.09 -26.15
C LEU A 240 -5.48 -2.00 -25.81
N SER A 241 -5.87 -2.05 -24.53
CA SER A 241 -7.04 -2.81 -24.08
C SER A 241 -8.34 -2.24 -24.64
N ASP A 242 -8.53 -0.92 -24.59
CA ASP A 242 -9.68 -0.24 -25.16
C ASP A 242 -9.75 -0.43 -26.69
N ILE A 243 -8.62 -0.23 -27.38
CA ILE A 243 -8.53 -0.45 -28.84
C ILE A 243 -8.85 -1.90 -29.19
N SER A 244 -8.34 -2.88 -28.43
CA SER A 244 -8.59 -4.30 -28.69
C SER A 244 -10.06 -4.70 -28.50
N ASN A 245 -10.76 -4.08 -27.53
CA ASN A 245 -12.18 -4.31 -27.31
C ASN A 245 -13.06 -3.66 -28.38
N LEU A 246 -12.66 -2.49 -28.88
CA LEU A 246 -13.40 -1.74 -29.90
C LEU A 246 -13.16 -2.28 -31.32
N LEU A 247 -12.03 -2.93 -31.59
CA LEU A 247 -11.68 -3.43 -32.92
C LEU A 247 -12.61 -4.54 -33.41
N GLY A 248 -13.13 -5.42 -32.54
CA GLY A 248 -13.96 -6.55 -32.97
C GLY A 248 -13.24 -7.38 -34.05
N ASP A 249 -13.96 -7.85 -35.08
CA ASP A 249 -13.39 -8.67 -36.17
C ASP A 249 -12.48 -7.88 -37.15
N ASP A 250 -12.46 -6.55 -37.07
CA ASP A 250 -11.65 -5.68 -37.94
C ASP A 250 -10.15 -5.75 -37.61
N TRP A 251 -9.77 -6.43 -36.54
CA TRP A 251 -8.37 -6.67 -36.17
C TRP A 251 -7.59 -7.39 -37.28
N VAL A 252 -8.25 -8.21 -38.10
CA VAL A 252 -7.62 -8.91 -39.23
C VAL A 252 -7.20 -7.93 -40.34
N LEU A 253 -8.04 -6.93 -40.61
CA LEU A 253 -7.75 -5.88 -41.59
C LEU A 253 -6.63 -4.98 -41.07
N LEU A 254 -6.66 -4.65 -39.77
CA LEU A 254 -5.60 -3.91 -39.12
C LEU A 254 -4.26 -4.65 -39.13
N ALA A 255 -4.27 -5.97 -38.92
CA ALA A 255 -3.07 -6.81 -38.97
C ALA A 255 -2.37 -6.74 -40.34
N SER A 256 -3.14 -6.73 -41.43
CA SER A 256 -2.62 -6.60 -42.79
C SER A 256 -1.96 -5.23 -43.04
N GLU A 257 -2.55 -4.15 -42.52
CA GLU A 257 -1.96 -2.79 -42.61
C GLU A 257 -0.72 -2.62 -41.73
N LEU A 258 -0.71 -3.26 -40.56
CA LEU A 258 0.43 -3.31 -39.64
C LEU A 258 1.53 -4.29 -40.09
N LYS A 259 1.38 -4.91 -41.26
CA LYS A 259 2.31 -5.87 -41.87
C LYS A 259 2.57 -7.13 -41.03
N VAL A 260 1.61 -7.52 -40.21
CA VAL A 260 1.62 -8.80 -39.51
C VAL A 260 1.39 -9.92 -40.53
N SER A 261 2.17 -11.00 -40.46
CA SER A 261 2.10 -12.07 -41.45
C SER A 261 0.77 -12.82 -41.40
N THR A 262 0.30 -13.31 -42.55
CA THR A 262 -0.95 -14.08 -42.62
C THR A 262 -0.86 -15.42 -41.87
N SER A 263 0.35 -15.97 -41.71
CA SER A 263 0.61 -17.12 -40.82
C SER A 263 0.39 -16.76 -39.35
N ASP A 264 0.85 -15.60 -38.90
CA ASP A 264 0.67 -15.17 -37.51
C ASP A 264 -0.80 -14.88 -37.21
N VAL A 265 -1.52 -14.26 -38.14
CA VAL A 265 -2.97 -14.04 -38.04
C VAL A 265 -3.73 -15.37 -37.90
N ASN A 266 -3.37 -16.39 -38.68
CA ASN A 266 -4.00 -17.71 -38.58
C ASN A 266 -3.63 -18.46 -37.30
N SER A 267 -2.41 -18.28 -36.79
CA SER A 267 -1.99 -18.79 -35.48
C SER A 267 -2.82 -18.16 -34.36
N ILE A 268 -2.97 -16.84 -34.35
CA ILE A 268 -3.78 -16.11 -33.35
C ILE A 268 -5.25 -16.55 -33.40
N LYS A 269 -5.82 -16.77 -34.60
CA LYS A 269 -7.20 -17.28 -34.75
C LYS A 269 -7.38 -18.68 -34.18
N THR A 270 -6.36 -19.52 -34.31
CA THR A 270 -6.38 -20.90 -33.79
C THR A 270 -6.17 -20.93 -32.28
N GLU A 271 -5.34 -20.03 -31.76
CA GLU A 271 -4.97 -19.93 -30.35
C GLU A 271 -6.08 -19.29 -29.49
N TYR A 272 -6.85 -18.35 -30.07
CA TYR A 272 -7.93 -17.64 -29.38
C TYR A 272 -9.26 -17.74 -30.15
N PRO A 273 -9.92 -18.92 -30.20
CA PRO A 273 -11.09 -19.15 -31.05
C PRO A 273 -12.38 -18.47 -30.55
N SER A 274 -12.42 -18.02 -29.30
CA SER A 274 -13.66 -17.62 -28.61
C SER A 274 -13.86 -16.10 -28.46
N SER A 275 -12.89 -15.25 -28.85
CA SER A 275 -13.04 -13.80 -28.70
C SER A 275 -12.17 -12.98 -29.67
N GLY A 276 -12.80 -12.14 -30.48
CA GLY A 276 -12.13 -11.18 -31.38
C GLY A 276 -11.29 -10.13 -30.64
N ALA A 277 -11.68 -9.75 -29.41
CA ALA A 277 -10.93 -8.79 -28.61
C ALA A 277 -9.59 -9.37 -28.11
N GLN A 278 -9.57 -10.66 -27.75
CA GLN A 278 -8.34 -11.36 -27.38
C GLN A 278 -7.42 -11.56 -28.59
N GLN A 279 -8.00 -11.86 -29.75
CA GLN A 279 -7.25 -11.93 -31.01
C GLN A 279 -6.64 -10.57 -31.38
N ALA A 280 -7.40 -9.48 -31.24
CA ALA A 280 -6.93 -8.12 -31.48
C ALA A 280 -5.79 -7.71 -30.54
N MET A 281 -5.92 -8.04 -29.25
CA MET A 281 -4.88 -7.80 -28.24
C MET A 281 -3.60 -8.58 -28.55
N ALA A 282 -3.71 -9.87 -28.89
CA ALA A 282 -2.57 -10.71 -29.25
C ALA A 282 -1.86 -10.18 -30.51
N MET A 283 -2.63 -9.72 -31.51
CA MET A 283 -2.09 -9.11 -32.73
C MET A 283 -1.33 -7.81 -32.45
N LEU A 284 -1.90 -6.91 -31.65
CA LEU A 284 -1.25 -5.64 -31.30
C LEU A 284 0.07 -5.88 -30.55
N ARG A 285 0.08 -6.86 -29.64
CA ARG A 285 1.30 -7.28 -28.92
C ARG A 285 2.36 -7.85 -29.87
N LEU A 286 1.96 -8.68 -30.83
CA LEU A 286 2.87 -9.22 -31.85
C LEU A 286 3.41 -8.11 -32.76
N TRP A 287 2.58 -7.14 -33.15
CA TRP A 287 3.02 -5.96 -33.91
C TRP A 287 4.05 -5.13 -33.14
N LEU A 288 3.81 -4.86 -31.84
CA LEU A 288 4.75 -4.17 -30.96
C LEU A 288 6.09 -4.92 -30.86
N GLN A 289 6.05 -6.24 -30.75
CA GLN A 289 7.24 -7.08 -30.68
C GLN A 289 8.02 -7.13 -32.02
N GLN A 290 7.32 -7.20 -33.15
CA GLN A 290 7.94 -7.25 -34.48
C GLN A 290 8.47 -5.89 -34.94
N SER A 291 7.80 -4.80 -34.55
CA SER A 291 8.09 -3.44 -35.03
C SER A 291 9.01 -2.63 -34.11
N GLY A 292 9.20 -3.03 -32.84
CA GLY A 292 10.14 -2.40 -31.91
C GLY A 292 10.04 -0.87 -31.88
N ASN A 293 11.15 -0.17 -32.14
CA ASN A 293 11.21 1.30 -32.18
C ASN A 293 10.38 1.98 -33.30
N LYS A 294 9.76 1.21 -34.21
CA LYS A 294 8.87 1.73 -35.26
C LYS A 294 7.38 1.64 -34.87
N ALA A 295 7.05 0.94 -33.79
CA ALA A 295 5.69 0.87 -33.25
C ALA A 295 5.35 2.17 -32.50
N THR A 296 4.94 3.21 -33.22
CA THR A 296 4.52 4.48 -32.64
C THR A 296 3.01 4.65 -32.69
N GLY A 297 2.45 5.45 -31.77
CA GLY A 297 1.01 5.78 -31.77
C GLY A 297 0.53 6.37 -33.10
N ASN A 298 1.37 7.16 -33.78
CA ASN A 298 1.05 7.74 -35.09
C ASN A 298 0.97 6.68 -36.20
N ALA A 299 1.79 5.62 -36.12
CA ALA A 299 1.72 4.50 -37.06
C ALA A 299 0.44 3.69 -36.86
N LEU A 300 0.04 3.48 -35.60
CA LEU A 300 -1.23 2.83 -35.25
C LEU A 300 -2.44 3.68 -35.66
N GLU A 301 -2.40 5.00 -35.43
CA GLU A 301 -3.45 5.92 -35.87
C GLU A 301 -3.63 5.89 -37.39
N THR A 302 -2.51 5.97 -38.13
CA THR A 302 -2.54 5.93 -39.60
C THR A 302 -3.13 4.60 -40.10
N ALA A 303 -2.80 3.49 -39.45
CA ALA A 303 -3.35 2.18 -39.79
C ALA A 303 -4.86 2.09 -39.46
N LEU A 304 -5.30 2.59 -38.30
CA LEU A 304 -6.72 2.62 -37.90
C LEU A 304 -7.58 3.48 -38.84
N ARG A 305 -7.08 4.65 -39.26
CA ARG A 305 -7.76 5.51 -40.24
C ARG A 305 -7.93 4.82 -41.60
N LYS A 306 -6.93 4.07 -42.05
CA LYS A 306 -7.01 3.32 -43.32
C LYS A 306 -8.00 2.16 -43.28
N VAL A 307 -8.20 1.55 -42.12
CA VAL A 307 -9.20 0.49 -41.90
C VAL A 307 -10.62 1.07 -41.75
N GLY A 308 -10.77 2.41 -41.83
CA GLY A 308 -12.07 3.08 -41.72
C GLY A 308 -12.59 3.17 -40.28
N ARG A 309 -11.74 2.88 -39.28
CA ARG A 309 -12.07 2.93 -37.86
C ARG A 309 -11.57 4.23 -37.21
N GLU A 310 -11.96 5.36 -37.80
CA GLU A 310 -11.66 6.70 -37.26
C GLU A 310 -12.42 6.97 -35.94
N ASP A 311 -13.50 6.22 -35.69
CA ASP A 311 -14.27 6.20 -34.44
C ASP A 311 -13.39 5.79 -33.24
N ILE A 312 -12.55 4.77 -33.40
CA ILE A 312 -11.62 4.30 -32.37
C ILE A 312 -10.51 5.34 -32.14
N VAL A 313 -10.03 5.96 -33.22
CA VAL A 313 -9.04 7.04 -33.13
C VAL A 313 -9.61 8.23 -32.36
N GLN A 314 -10.84 8.65 -32.63
CA GLN A 314 -11.45 9.76 -31.90
C GLN A 314 -11.74 9.42 -30.43
N GLN A 315 -12.19 8.20 -30.12
CA GLN A 315 -12.44 7.79 -28.73
C GLN A 315 -11.16 7.55 -27.91
N CYS A 316 -10.11 7.01 -28.52
CA CYS A 316 -8.90 6.59 -27.79
C CYS A 316 -7.71 7.55 -27.93
N ILE A 317 -7.70 8.43 -28.95
CA ILE A 317 -6.57 9.33 -29.26
C ILE A 317 -6.93 10.82 -29.05
N PHE A 318 -8.19 11.25 -29.28
CA PHE A 318 -8.57 12.68 -29.18
C PHE A 318 -8.89 13.21 -27.77
N ASN A 319 -8.97 12.36 -26.74
CA ASN A 319 -9.25 12.80 -25.37
C ASN A 319 -8.05 13.47 -24.65
N VAL A 320 -7.11 14.05 -25.41
CA VAL A 320 -5.88 14.67 -24.88
C VAL A 320 -5.79 16.19 -25.11
N ASP A 321 -6.62 16.82 -25.95
CA ASP A 321 -6.26 18.17 -26.45
C ASP A 321 -7.19 19.34 -26.08
N GLU A 322 -8.25 19.17 -25.29
CA GLU A 322 -9.14 20.29 -24.92
C GLU A 322 -8.84 20.99 -23.58
N ILE A 323 -7.88 20.51 -22.77
CA ILE A 323 -7.56 21.16 -21.47
C ILE A 323 -6.29 22.03 -21.51
N ASP A 324 -5.40 21.89 -22.50
CA ASP A 324 -4.12 22.62 -22.55
C ASP A 324 -4.06 23.79 -23.56
N ARG A 325 -5.18 24.20 -24.17
CA ARG A 325 -5.20 25.28 -25.19
C ARG A 325 -5.60 26.67 -24.70
N THR A 326 -5.85 26.88 -23.40
CA THR A 326 -6.33 28.18 -22.90
C THR A 326 -5.40 28.92 -21.94
N HIS A 327 -4.11 28.56 -21.83
CA HIS A 327 -3.17 29.43 -21.12
C HIS A 327 -1.72 29.21 -21.56
N LEU A 328 -1.27 29.99 -22.53
CA LEU A 328 0.12 30.45 -22.69
C LEU A 328 0.17 31.43 -23.88
N ASP A 329 -0.34 32.63 -23.65
CA ASP A 329 -0.08 33.78 -24.53
C ASP A 329 1.44 34.01 -24.61
N GLN A 330 1.96 34.05 -25.84
CA GLN A 330 3.35 34.32 -26.19
C GLN A 330 3.73 35.81 -26.05
N SER A 331 3.26 36.50 -25.01
CA SER A 331 3.50 37.95 -24.83
C SER A 331 4.43 38.33 -23.67
N GLY A 332 4.95 37.35 -22.92
CA GLY A 332 5.81 37.61 -21.75
C GLY A 332 7.30 37.34 -21.91
N PHE A 333 7.73 36.60 -22.95
CA PHE A 333 9.12 36.13 -23.03
C PHE A 333 10.06 37.09 -23.77
N ASP A 334 9.53 38.05 -24.53
CA ASP A 334 10.36 39.02 -25.27
C ASP A 334 10.82 40.20 -24.38
N SER A 335 10.12 40.54 -23.29
CA SER A 335 10.57 41.61 -22.38
C SER A 335 11.79 41.24 -21.51
N LEU A 336 12.04 39.96 -21.28
CA LEU A 336 13.17 39.52 -20.44
C LEU A 336 14.50 39.40 -21.20
N LYS A 337 14.45 39.39 -22.54
CA LYS A 337 15.64 39.26 -23.39
C LYS A 337 16.29 40.61 -23.71
N GLU A 338 15.59 41.72 -23.48
CA GLU A 338 16.08 43.08 -23.72
C GLU A 338 16.84 43.65 -22.51
N GLU A 339 16.63 43.13 -21.30
CA GLU A 339 17.35 43.56 -20.08
C GLU A 339 18.74 42.93 -19.87
N LEU A 340 19.04 41.82 -20.56
CA LEU A 340 20.30 41.09 -20.37
C LEU A 340 21.13 41.17 -21.66
N GLY A 341 21.90 42.25 -21.78
CA GLY A 341 22.87 42.46 -22.86
C GLY A 341 23.91 41.34 -22.98
N PRO A 342 24.64 41.25 -24.11
CA PRO A 342 25.42 40.06 -24.46
C PRO A 342 26.62 39.83 -23.53
N SER A 343 26.76 38.56 -23.12
CA SER A 343 27.74 38.04 -22.17
C SER A 343 29.19 38.29 -22.60
N ARG A 344 30.02 38.81 -21.68
CA ARG A 344 31.48 38.93 -21.83
C ARG A 344 32.15 37.70 -21.21
N ASP A 345 33.01 37.06 -22.00
CA ASP A 345 34.02 36.09 -21.56
C ASP A 345 34.95 36.66 -20.48
N THR A 346 35.11 35.95 -19.36
CA THR A 346 36.36 35.96 -18.58
C THR A 346 36.57 34.64 -17.85
N SER A 347 37.64 33.94 -18.22
CA SER A 347 38.27 32.84 -17.49
C SER A 347 38.92 33.33 -16.19
N LEU A 348 39.07 32.46 -15.18
CA LEU A 348 40.29 32.25 -14.38
C LEU A 348 40.09 31.21 -13.24
N ARG A 349 41.13 30.37 -13.07
CA ARG A 349 41.35 29.38 -12.00
C ARG A 349 41.82 30.04 -10.69
N ARG A 350 41.58 29.42 -9.52
CA ARG A 350 42.60 29.09 -8.48
C ARG A 350 42.02 28.49 -7.19
N ASP A 351 42.80 27.57 -6.62
CA ASP A 351 42.75 26.98 -5.28
C ASP A 351 42.49 27.96 -4.13
N VAL A 352 41.74 27.52 -3.12
CA VAL A 352 42.01 27.78 -1.68
C VAL A 352 41.46 26.62 -0.83
N SER A 353 42.33 26.03 0.00
CA SER A 353 42.05 25.12 1.11
C SER A 353 41.66 25.91 2.37
N LEU A 354 40.77 25.36 3.22
CA LEU A 354 40.60 25.80 4.61
C LEU A 354 40.09 24.66 5.49
N ASP A 355 40.98 24.17 6.36
CA ASP A 355 40.71 23.36 7.55
C ASP A 355 39.93 24.17 8.59
N ILE A 356 38.87 23.59 9.19
CA ILE A 356 38.34 24.04 10.49
C ILE A 356 37.99 22.82 11.36
N THR A 357 38.63 22.81 12.52
CA THR A 357 38.61 21.87 13.66
C THR A 357 37.25 21.77 14.37
N TYR A 358 36.90 20.55 14.78
CA TYR A 358 35.79 20.21 15.69
C TYR A 358 36.19 20.46 17.15
N ASP A 359 35.30 21.09 17.92
CA ASP A 359 35.40 21.18 19.38
C ASP A 359 34.11 20.59 19.98
N GLU A 360 34.24 19.46 20.67
CA GLU A 360 33.20 18.83 21.48
C GLU A 360 33.32 19.36 22.92
N GLN A 361 32.24 19.91 23.49
CA GLN A 361 31.90 19.67 24.88
C GLN A 361 30.48 20.15 25.28
N ASP A 362 29.79 19.23 25.94
CA ASP A 362 28.69 19.38 26.90
C ASP A 362 27.32 19.91 26.46
N ILE A 363 26.31 19.04 26.56
CA ILE A 363 25.18 19.20 27.49
C ILE A 363 24.50 17.82 27.70
N MET A 364 24.49 17.37 28.96
CA MET A 364 23.82 16.19 29.45
C MET A 364 22.44 16.55 30.05
N LYS A 365 21.50 15.60 29.95
CA LYS A 365 20.29 15.39 30.79
C LYS A 365 19.07 16.31 30.57
N VAL A 366 18.00 15.72 30.03
CA VAL A 366 16.66 15.83 30.63
C VAL A 366 15.93 14.49 30.49
N SER A 367 15.66 13.88 31.63
CA SER A 367 14.80 12.70 31.84
C SER A 367 13.33 13.15 31.97
N PHE A 368 12.44 12.60 31.14
CA PHE A 368 11.00 12.77 31.29
C PHE A 368 10.40 11.60 32.09
N ILE A 369 9.78 11.95 33.22
CA ILE A 369 8.87 11.10 34.01
C ILE A 369 7.46 11.48 33.54
N GLY A 370 6.73 10.51 32.97
CA GLY A 370 5.32 10.65 32.64
C GLY A 370 4.46 9.87 33.63
N THR A 371 3.74 10.58 34.47
CA THR A 371 2.68 10.09 35.36
C THR A 371 1.39 10.02 34.55
N PHE A 372 0.72 8.86 34.47
CA PHE A 372 -0.65 8.76 33.97
C PHE A 372 -1.60 8.57 35.17
N ALA A 373 -2.64 9.38 35.20
CA ALA A 373 -3.76 9.34 36.14
C ALA A 373 -4.83 8.34 35.67
#